data_AF-A0A3S4HHA5-F1
#
_entry.id   AF-A0A3S4HHA5-F1
#
_cell.length_a   1.000
_cell.length_b   1.000
_cell.length_c   1.000
_cell.angle_alpha   90.00
_cell.angle_beta   90.00
_cell.angle_gamma   90.00
#
_symmetry.space_group_name_H-M   'P 1'
#
loop_
_entity.id
_entity.type
_entity.pdbx_description
1 polymer ?
#
loop_
_entity_poly.entity_id
_entity_poly.type
_entity_poly.pdbx_seq_one_letter_code
_entity_poly.pdbx_strand_id
1 'polypeptide(L)'
;MTALVEWPVVLEAGFEAEFLQVPQECLILTMQQNQKYFPLLDRNGKLMNRFLLVSNVETADPSFIVGGNERVLRARLSDAKFFFEQDKKHRLDSRLPRLANVVYHNKIGTQLERVERLQSIAGAIAHQLGADAALAAAPPIWPRPTW
;
A
#
# COMPACT_ATOMS: atom_id res chain seq x y z
N MET A 1 1.94 22.01 -2.46
CA MET A 1 1.13 22.13 -3.68
C MET A 1 0.38 23.44 -3.62
N THR A 2 0.79 24.44 -4.38
CA THR A 2 0.20 25.79 -4.41
C THR A 2 -0.27 26.03 -5.84
N ALA A 3 -1.56 26.37 -6.01
CA ALA A 3 -2.31 26.51 -7.26
C ALA A 3 -2.95 25.23 -7.82
N LEU A 4 -4.10 24.84 -7.25
CA LEU A 4 -5.03 23.92 -7.92
C LEU A 4 -6.43 24.52 -8.11
N VAL A 5 -6.76 25.61 -7.40
CA VAL A 5 -8.13 26.09 -7.24
C VAL A 5 -8.10 27.59 -7.00
N GLU A 6 -8.83 28.37 -7.79
CA GLU A 6 -8.94 29.83 -7.61
C GLU A 6 -9.83 30.19 -6.42
N TRP A 7 -10.76 29.29 -6.05
CA TRP A 7 -11.63 29.39 -4.88
C TRP A 7 -11.70 28.06 -4.10
N PRO A 8 -10.74 27.78 -3.20
CA PRO A 8 -10.70 26.50 -2.50
C PRO A 8 -11.78 26.41 -1.41
N VAL A 9 -12.75 25.52 -1.60
CA VAL A 9 -13.76 25.15 -0.61
C VAL A 9 -13.43 23.77 -0.05
N VAL A 10 -13.12 23.69 1.24
CA VAL A 10 -12.83 22.41 1.92
C VAL A 10 -14.14 21.77 2.36
N LEU A 11 -14.39 20.54 1.91
CA LEU A 11 -15.57 19.76 2.27
C LEU A 11 -15.13 18.49 3.01
N GLU A 12 -15.90 18.12 4.02
CA GLU A 12 -15.74 16.87 4.76
C GLU A 12 -16.70 15.80 4.19
N ALA A 13 -16.18 14.59 4.02
CA ALA A 13 -16.93 13.44 3.52
C ALA A 13 -16.56 12.17 4.30
N GLY A 14 -17.43 11.16 4.25
CA GLY A 14 -17.28 9.92 4.99
C GLY A 14 -17.22 8.66 4.11
N PHE A 15 -16.84 7.56 4.73
CA PHE A 15 -17.00 6.22 4.14
C PHE A 15 -17.39 5.22 5.23
N GLU A 16 -17.76 4.01 4.84
CA GLU A 16 -18.21 2.99 5.79
C GLU A 16 -17.08 2.54 6.73
N ALA A 17 -17.39 2.44 8.03
CA ALA A 17 -16.42 2.05 9.04
C ALA A 17 -15.85 0.64 8.84
N GLU A 18 -16.53 -0.24 8.10
CA GLU A 18 -16.04 -1.56 7.72
C GLU A 18 -14.74 -1.53 6.90
N PHE A 19 -14.45 -0.44 6.18
CA PHE A 19 -13.17 -0.30 5.50
C PHE A 19 -11.99 -0.16 6.46
N LEU A 20 -12.22 0.29 7.70
CA LEU A 20 -11.17 0.41 8.73
C LEU A 20 -10.60 -0.94 9.19
N GLN A 21 -11.13 -2.07 8.70
CA GLN A 21 -10.53 -3.40 8.88
C GLN A 21 -9.33 -3.63 7.95
N VAL A 22 -9.22 -2.87 6.86
CA VAL A 22 -8.05 -2.87 5.99
C VAL A 22 -6.95 -2.03 6.65
N PRO A 23 -5.66 -2.42 6.57
CA PRO A 23 -4.56 -1.62 7.11
C PRO A 23 -4.66 -0.17 6.67
N GLN A 24 -4.52 0.75 7.63
CA GLN A 24 -4.70 2.17 7.39
C GLN A 24 -3.75 2.68 6.30
N GLU A 25 -2.56 2.12 6.19
CA GLU A 25 -1.56 2.48 5.18
C GLU A 25 -2.10 2.21 3.77
N CYS A 26 -2.79 1.08 3.57
CA CYS A 26 -3.44 0.78 2.29
C CYS A 26 -4.56 1.79 1.98
N LEU A 27 -5.36 2.17 2.97
CA LEU A 27 -6.44 3.14 2.81
C LEU A 27 -5.92 4.55 2.50
N ILE A 28 -4.90 5.00 3.23
CA ILE A 28 -4.24 6.30 3.04
C ILE A 28 -3.58 6.36 1.66
N LEU A 29 -2.86 5.31 1.26
CA LEU A 29 -2.26 5.22 -0.08
C LEU A 29 -3.35 5.25 -1.16
N THR A 30 -4.47 4.54 -0.97
CA THR A 30 -5.61 4.54 -1.90
C THR A 30 -6.20 5.94 -2.04
N MET A 31 -6.33 6.68 -0.93
CA MET A 31 -6.77 8.08 -0.95
C MET A 31 -5.77 8.92 -1.73
N GLN A 32 -4.50 8.94 -1.35
CA GLN A 32 -3.45 9.77 -1.96
C GLN A 32 -3.22 9.52 -3.45
N GLN A 33 -3.31 8.27 -3.90
CA GLN A 33 -3.03 7.90 -5.30
C GLN A 33 -4.21 8.18 -6.23
N ASN A 34 -5.46 7.97 -5.77
CA ASN A 34 -6.63 8.06 -6.64
C ASN A 34 -7.22 9.48 -6.69
N GLN A 35 -7.10 10.25 -5.61
CA GLN A 35 -7.55 11.63 -5.54
C GLN A 35 -6.74 12.43 -4.51
N LYS A 36 -6.76 13.76 -4.56
CA LYS A 36 -6.09 14.56 -3.52
C LYS A 36 -6.96 14.67 -2.26
N TYR A 37 -7.34 13.53 -1.69
CA TYR A 37 -8.07 13.45 -0.44
C TYR A 37 -7.13 13.49 0.75
N PHE A 38 -7.54 14.17 1.80
CA PHE A 38 -6.80 14.27 3.05
C PHE A 38 -7.48 13.39 4.10
N PRO A 39 -6.90 12.23 4.47
CA PRO A 39 -7.45 11.38 5.51
C PRO A 39 -7.44 12.10 6.86
N LEU A 40 -8.49 11.91 7.66
CA LEU A 40 -8.53 12.40 9.03
C LEU A 40 -8.05 11.32 10.00
N LEU A 41 -7.14 11.70 10.89
CA LEU A 41 -6.65 10.86 11.97
C LEU A 41 -7.20 11.37 13.31
N ASP A 42 -7.44 10.45 14.25
CA ASP A 42 -7.75 10.82 15.62
C ASP A 42 -6.50 11.32 16.37
N ARG A 43 -6.66 11.67 17.66
CA ARG A 43 -5.56 12.15 18.51
C ARG A 43 -4.45 11.12 18.73
N ASN A 44 -4.73 9.84 18.50
CA ASN A 44 -3.78 8.74 18.63
C ASN A 44 -3.14 8.36 17.29
N GLY A 45 -3.44 9.09 16.22
CA GLY A 45 -2.94 8.80 14.86
C GLY A 45 -3.71 7.68 14.15
N LYS A 46 -4.86 7.24 14.67
CA LYS A 46 -5.68 6.20 14.05
C LYS A 46 -6.58 6.81 12.97
N LEU A 47 -6.61 6.18 11.80
CA LEU A 47 -7.47 6.60 10.70
C LEU A 47 -8.95 6.58 11.10
N MET A 48 -9.63 7.70 10.87
CA MET A 48 -11.08 7.84 10.97
C MET A 48 -11.74 7.53 9.63
N ASN A 49 -13.01 7.15 9.64
CA ASN A 49 -13.80 6.93 8.41
C ASN A 49 -14.27 8.25 7.76
N ARG A 50 -13.41 9.27 7.78
CA ARG A 50 -13.66 10.63 7.32
C ARG A 50 -12.44 11.16 6.58
N PHE A 51 -12.68 12.00 5.58
CA PHE A 51 -11.63 12.63 4.79
C PHE A 51 -12.08 14.02 4.33
N LEU A 52 -11.10 14.87 4.03
CA LEU A 52 -11.34 16.17 3.43
C LEU A 52 -11.04 16.13 1.93
N LEU A 53 -11.82 16.87 1.17
CA LEU A 53 -11.58 17.17 -0.23
C LEU A 53 -11.61 18.69 -0.45
N VAL A 54 -10.95 19.15 -1.52
CA VAL A 54 -10.97 20.55 -1.92
C VAL A 54 -11.76 20.70 -3.22
N SER A 55 -12.86 21.43 -3.16
CA SER A 55 -13.72 21.80 -4.28
C SER A 55 -13.35 23.19 -4.80
N ASN A 56 -13.60 23.46 -6.09
CA ASN A 56 -13.56 24.81 -6.69
C ASN A 56 -14.95 25.46 -6.79
N VAL A 57 -15.97 24.83 -6.20
CA VAL A 57 -17.36 25.25 -6.33
C VAL A 57 -17.89 25.57 -4.95
N GLU A 58 -18.26 26.84 -4.75
CA GLU A 58 -19.09 27.27 -3.63
C GLU A 58 -20.56 27.04 -3.99
N THR A 59 -21.27 26.35 -3.12
CA THR A 59 -22.69 26.02 -3.29
C THR A 59 -23.37 26.08 -1.93
N ALA A 60 -24.62 26.52 -1.91
CA ALA A 60 -25.42 26.53 -0.68
C ALA A 60 -25.68 25.10 -0.16
N ASP A 61 -25.73 24.11 -1.06
CA ASP A 61 -25.83 22.70 -0.70
C ASP A 61 -24.68 21.89 -1.36
N PRO A 62 -23.69 21.42 -0.59
CA PRO A 62 -22.59 20.60 -1.07
C PRO A 62 -22.91 19.10 -1.12
N SER A 63 -24.13 18.67 -0.77
CA SER A 63 -24.51 17.25 -0.63
C SER A 63 -24.17 16.39 -1.85
N PHE A 64 -24.41 16.89 -3.07
CA PHE A 64 -24.09 16.18 -4.32
C PHE A 64 -22.58 16.02 -4.54
N ILE A 65 -21.79 17.03 -4.17
CA ILE A 65 -20.32 16.98 -4.28
C ILE A 65 -19.79 15.94 -3.29
N VAL A 66 -20.25 16.01 -2.04
CA VAL A 66 -19.89 15.06 -0.99
C VAL A 66 -20.24 13.64 -1.42
N GLY A 67 -21.51 13.36 -1.71
CA GLY A 67 -21.97 12.00 -2.06
C GLY A 67 -21.31 11.45 -3.33
N GLY A 68 -21.01 12.31 -4.32
CA GLY A 68 -20.26 11.92 -5.51
C GLY A 68 -18.84 11.44 -5.16
N ASN A 69 -18.11 12.21 -4.33
CA ASN A 69 -16.75 11.86 -3.92
C ASN A 69 -16.73 10.64 -2.99
N GLU A 70 -17.72 10.48 -2.11
CA GLU A 70 -17.90 9.27 -1.29
C GLU A 70 -18.08 8.03 -2.16
N ARG A 71 -18.91 8.11 -3.21
CA ARG A 71 -19.10 7.01 -4.16
C ARG A 71 -17.83 6.64 -4.91
N VAL A 72 -17.05 7.65 -5.33
CA VAL A 72 -15.76 7.44 -6.00
C VAL A 72 -14.77 6.77 -5.04
N LEU A 73 -14.62 7.28 -3.81
CA LEU A 73 -13.71 6.71 -2.83
C LEU A 73 -14.11 5.28 -2.46
N ARG A 74 -15.40 5.04 -2.20
CA ARG A 74 -15.94 3.71 -1.87
C ARG A 74 -15.55 2.65 -2.91
N ALA A 75 -15.68 2.97 -4.21
CA ALA A 75 -15.29 2.04 -5.27
C ALA A 75 -13.80 1.65 -5.17
N ARG A 76 -12.93 2.63 -4.90
CA ARG A 76 -11.49 2.40 -4.74
C ARG A 76 -11.12 1.64 -3.47
N LEU A 77 -11.80 1.94 -2.36
CA LEU A 77 -11.59 1.23 -1.10
C LEU A 77 -12.07 -0.22 -1.19
N SER A 78 -13.15 -0.49 -1.94
CA SER A 78 -13.62 -1.85 -2.24
C SER A 78 -12.57 -2.66 -2.99
N ASP A 79 -11.94 -2.07 -4.01
CA ASP A 79 -10.84 -2.70 -4.74
C ASP A 79 -9.67 -3.01 -3.78
N ALA A 80 -9.25 -2.04 -2.96
CA ALA A 80 -8.17 -2.21 -2.00
C ALA A 80 -8.46 -3.32 -0.97
N LYS A 81 -9.69 -3.34 -0.42
CA LYS A 81 -10.16 -4.39 0.50
C LYS A 81 -10.12 -5.77 -0.18
N PHE A 82 -10.58 -5.87 -1.43
CA PHE A 82 -10.53 -7.11 -2.18
C PHE A 82 -9.11 -7.61 -2.38
N PHE A 83 -8.17 -6.73 -2.79
CA PHE A 83 -6.77 -7.11 -2.95
C PHE A 83 -6.14 -7.55 -1.63
N PHE A 84 -6.42 -6.84 -0.54
CA PHE A 84 -5.93 -7.20 0.78
C PHE A 84 -6.42 -8.59 1.23
N GLU A 85 -7.73 -8.86 1.08
CA GLU A 85 -8.29 -10.18 1.41
C GLU A 85 -7.78 -11.29 0.49
N GLN A 86 -7.53 -11.00 -0.78
CA GLN A 86 -6.92 -11.94 -1.70
C GLN A 86 -5.46 -12.25 -1.31
N ASP A 87 -4.69 -11.24 -0.91
CA ASP A 87 -3.30 -11.40 -0.49
C ASP A 87 -3.19 -12.19 0.82
N LYS A 88 -4.15 -12.06 1.74
CA LYS A 88 -4.22 -12.85 2.98
C LYS A 88 -4.40 -14.35 2.76
N LYS A 89 -4.91 -14.79 1.61
CA LYS A 89 -5.15 -16.22 1.33
C LYS A 89 -3.88 -17.04 1.19
N HIS A 90 -2.77 -16.40 0.85
CA HIS A 90 -1.50 -17.08 0.62
C HIS A 90 -0.38 -16.39 1.37
N ARG A 91 0.44 -17.18 2.05
CA ARG A 91 1.64 -16.67 2.72
C ARG A 91 2.59 -16.07 1.68
N LEU A 92 3.34 -15.04 2.06
CA LEU A 92 4.37 -14.48 1.17
C LEU A 92 5.42 -15.52 0.80
N ASP A 93 5.84 -16.37 1.75
CA ASP A 93 6.80 -17.45 1.52
C ASP A 93 6.30 -18.49 0.51
N SER A 94 5.00 -18.78 0.46
CA SER A 94 4.44 -19.71 -0.52
C SER A 94 4.50 -19.18 -1.96
N ARG A 95 4.85 -17.90 -2.15
CA ARG A 95 5.06 -17.31 -3.48
C ARG A 95 6.48 -17.51 -3.99
N LEU A 96 7.46 -17.85 -3.14
CA LEU A 96 8.87 -18.03 -3.54
C LEU A 96 9.06 -19.04 -4.68
N PRO A 97 8.44 -20.23 -4.67
CA PRO A 97 8.62 -21.19 -5.76
C PRO A 97 8.15 -20.67 -7.12
N ARG A 98 7.21 -19.71 -7.16
CA ARG A 98 6.71 -19.13 -8.41
C ARG A 98 7.76 -18.27 -9.12
N LEU A 99 8.80 -17.83 -8.41
CA LEU A 99 9.90 -17.06 -9.00
C LEU A 99 10.74 -17.90 -9.97
N ALA A 100 10.66 -19.24 -9.91
CA ALA A 100 11.26 -20.15 -10.90
C ALA A 100 10.62 -20.00 -12.29
N ASN A 101 9.40 -19.46 -12.37
CA ASN A 101 8.72 -19.26 -13.66
C ASN A 101 8.92 -17.84 -14.21
N VAL A 102 9.57 -16.95 -13.47
CA VAL A 102 9.80 -15.57 -13.88
C VAL A 102 11.19 -15.48 -14.50
N VAL A 103 11.26 -15.37 -15.83
CA VAL A 103 12.52 -15.21 -16.55
C VAL A 103 13.20 -13.91 -16.11
N TYR A 104 14.41 -14.02 -15.56
CA TYR A 104 15.25 -12.86 -15.30
C TYR A 104 16.01 -12.46 -16.56
N HIS A 105 16.64 -13.44 -17.21
CA HIS A 105 17.33 -13.26 -18.47
C HIS A 105 17.53 -14.61 -19.16
N ASN A 106 17.29 -14.68 -20.48
CA ASN A 106 17.28 -15.95 -21.24
C ASN A 106 18.54 -16.81 -21.09
N LYS A 107 19.71 -16.21 -20.85
CA LYS A 107 20.99 -16.93 -20.67
C LYS A 107 21.40 -17.17 -19.21
N ILE A 108 20.74 -16.52 -18.26
CA ILE A 108 21.17 -16.44 -16.85
C ILE A 108 20.07 -16.99 -15.91
N GLY A 109 18.92 -17.36 -16.48
CA GLY A 109 17.85 -18.07 -15.82
C GLY A 109 16.74 -17.17 -15.28
N THR A 110 16.21 -17.56 -14.13
CA THR A 110 14.97 -17.10 -13.51
C THR A 110 15.26 -16.17 -12.34
N GLN A 111 14.21 -15.52 -11.82
CA GLN A 111 14.34 -14.69 -10.62
C GLN A 111 14.73 -15.52 -9.39
N LEU A 112 14.25 -16.76 -9.29
CA LEU A 112 14.63 -17.65 -8.18
C LEU A 112 16.13 -17.94 -8.21
N GLU A 113 16.65 -18.40 -9.36
CA GLU A 113 18.08 -18.71 -9.51
C GLU A 113 18.97 -17.47 -9.29
N ARG A 114 18.47 -16.28 -9.64
CA ARG A 114 19.17 -15.02 -9.33
C ARG A 114 19.27 -14.79 -7.82
N VAL A 115 18.18 -14.98 -7.07
CA VAL A 115 18.16 -14.78 -5.61
C VAL A 115 19.07 -15.81 -4.94
N GLU A 116 19.01 -17.08 -5.34
CA GLU A 116 19.87 -18.14 -4.78
C GLU A 116 21.36 -17.85 -5.00
N ARG A 117 21.75 -17.41 -6.21
CA ARG A 117 23.13 -16.96 -6.47
C ARG A 117 23.54 -15.77 -5.60
N LEU A 118 22.64 -14.80 -5.43
CA LEU A 118 22.91 -13.63 -4.60
C LEU A 118 23.11 -14.01 -3.14
N GLN A 119 22.28 -14.90 -2.60
CA GLN A 119 22.40 -15.43 -1.24
C GLN A 119 23.72 -16.20 -1.05
N SER A 120 24.14 -17.00 -2.04
CA SER A 120 25.42 -17.71 -2.00
C SER A 120 26.61 -16.75 -1.95
N ILE A 121 26.63 -15.73 -2.82
CA ILE A 121 27.70 -14.72 -2.85
C ILE A 121 27.72 -13.92 -1.54
N ALA A 122 26.56 -13.46 -1.08
CA ALA A 122 26.43 -12.70 0.16
C ALA A 122 26.88 -13.54 1.37
N GLY A 123 26.53 -14.83 1.43
CA GLY A 123 26.97 -15.74 2.49
C GLY A 123 28.49 -15.95 2.50
N ALA A 124 29.11 -16.09 1.33
CA ALA A 124 30.57 -16.19 1.22
C ALA A 124 31.28 -14.92 1.73
N ILE A 125 30.76 -13.74 1.37
CA ILE A 125 31.28 -12.45 1.85
C ILE A 125 31.09 -12.32 3.36
N ALA A 126 29.91 -12.67 3.88
CA ALA A 126 29.63 -12.62 5.32
C ALA A 126 30.62 -13.47 6.11
N HIS A 127 30.88 -14.70 5.65
CA HIS A 127 31.88 -15.58 6.27
C HIS A 127 33.29 -14.96 6.27
N GLN A 128 33.72 -14.34 5.17
CA GLN A 128 35.03 -13.68 5.10
C GLN A 128 35.14 -12.47 6.04
N LEU A 129 34.04 -11.79 6.30
CA LEU A 129 33.98 -10.62 7.20
C LEU A 129 33.74 -10.99 8.67
N GLY A 130 33.56 -12.29 8.99
CA GLY A 130 33.15 -12.73 10.33
C GLY A 130 31.74 -12.30 10.72
N ALA A 131 30.89 -11.97 9.73
CA ALA A 131 29.48 -11.63 9.92
C ALA A 131 28.60 -12.91 9.89
N ASP A 132 27.40 -12.82 10.46
CA ASP A 132 26.45 -13.94 10.46
C ASP A 132 25.93 -14.24 9.04
N ALA A 133 26.38 -15.37 8.48
CA ALA A 133 25.96 -15.84 7.16
C ALA A 133 24.46 -16.21 7.10
N ALA A 134 23.80 -16.49 8.23
CA ALA A 134 22.37 -16.77 8.27
C ALA A 134 21.52 -15.53 7.89
N LEU A 135 22.02 -14.33 8.19
CA LEU A 135 21.38 -13.08 7.77
C LEU A 135 21.44 -12.87 6.25
N ALA A 136 22.46 -13.42 5.59
CA ALA A 136 22.60 -13.36 4.13
C ALA A 136 21.74 -14.42 3.41
N ALA A 137 21.41 -15.52 4.08
CA ALA A 137 20.56 -16.59 3.55
C ALA A 137 19.05 -16.32 3.73
N ALA A 138 18.68 -15.44 4.65
CA ALA A 138 17.29 -15.04 4.80
C ALA A 138 16.85 -14.20 3.58
N PRO A 139 15.66 -14.45 2.97
CA PRO A 139 15.08 -13.47 2.06
C PRO A 139 15.03 -12.12 2.79
N PRO A 140 15.27 -11.00 2.06
CA PRO A 140 15.43 -9.69 2.67
C PRO A 140 14.33 -9.49 3.69
N ILE A 141 14.76 -9.22 4.92
CA ILE A 141 13.98 -9.21 6.14
C ILE A 141 12.86 -8.20 5.93
N TRP A 142 11.74 -8.63 5.35
CA TRP A 142 10.51 -7.90 5.55
C TRP A 142 10.22 -8.15 7.03
N PRO A 143 10.22 -7.12 7.89
CA PRO A 143 9.80 -7.31 9.26
C PRO A 143 8.47 -8.05 9.19
N ARG A 144 8.34 -9.16 9.94
CA ARG A 144 7.02 -9.79 10.06
C ARG A 144 6.08 -8.66 10.47
N PRO A 145 5.03 -8.37 9.68
CA PRO A 145 4.13 -7.30 10.06
C PRO A 145 3.62 -7.64 11.47
N THR A 146 3.81 -6.71 12.40
CA THR A 146 3.36 -6.85 13.80
C THR A 146 1.87 -6.51 13.94
N TRP A 147 1.13 -6.53 12.83
CA TRP A 147 -0.30 -6.28 12.75
C TRP A 147 -1.03 -7.55 12.34
#